data_AF-A0A7J2SXL7-F1
#
_entry.id   AF-A0A7J2SXL7-F1
#
_cell.length_a   1.000
_cell.length_b   1.000
_cell.length_c   1.000
_cell.angle_alpha   90.00
_cell.angle_beta   90.00
_cell.angle_gamma   90.00
#
_symmetry.space_group_name_H-M   'P 1'
#
loop_
_entity.id
_entity.type
_entity.pdbx_description
1 polymer ?
#
loop_
_entity_poly.entity_id
_entity_poly.type
_entity_poly.pdbx_seq_one_letter_code
_entity_poly.pdbx_strand_id
1 'polypeptide(L)'
;MGNPEEGEERVSIEDLRRELDEVLRALVGRIEGLKDGLDPEVLSRWYREIEGQARERAPEELREKINVIQDPDLPMRFRIHASRRAVPFLVDAIESNLPRMPLATRIYFMLVESLIWEEYKKSR
;
A
#
# COMPACT_ATOMS: atom_id res chain seq x y z
N MET A 1 -32.40 -36.18 -34.82
CA MET A 1 -32.21 -36.73 -33.46
C MET A 1 -30.81 -36.34 -33.04
N GLY A 2 -30.71 -35.39 -32.12
CA GLY A 2 -29.43 -34.81 -31.72
C GLY A 2 -28.64 -35.75 -30.82
N ASN A 3 -27.32 -35.64 -30.90
CA ASN A 3 -26.47 -36.01 -29.77
C ASN A 3 -25.41 -34.92 -29.61
N PRO A 4 -25.58 -33.98 -28.67
CA PRO A 4 -24.46 -33.20 -28.19
C PRO A 4 -23.78 -34.04 -27.13
N GLU A 5 -22.80 -34.86 -27.52
CA GLU A 5 -21.78 -35.24 -26.55
C GLU A 5 -20.89 -34.02 -26.40
N GLU A 6 -21.37 -33.07 -25.58
CA GLU A 6 -20.52 -32.09 -24.92
C GLU A 6 -19.42 -32.90 -24.23
N GLY A 7 -18.19 -32.74 -24.72
CA GLY A 7 -17.04 -33.43 -24.14
C GLY A 7 -16.97 -33.09 -22.66
N GLU A 8 -17.25 -34.08 -21.80
CA GLU A 8 -17.02 -33.98 -20.37
C GLU A 8 -15.53 -33.70 -20.15
N GLU A 9 -15.21 -32.45 -19.86
CA GLU A 9 -13.88 -32.03 -19.41
C GLU A 9 -13.59 -32.73 -18.09
N ARG A 10 -12.91 -33.88 -18.15
CA ARG A 10 -12.55 -34.67 -16.96
C ARG A 10 -11.41 -33.96 -16.24
N VAL A 11 -11.75 -33.19 -15.22
CA VAL A 11 -10.76 -32.59 -14.32
C VAL A 11 -10.07 -33.71 -13.51
N SER A 12 -8.74 -33.78 -13.57
CA SER A 12 -7.97 -34.75 -12.78
C SER A 12 -7.93 -34.35 -11.30
N ILE A 13 -7.84 -35.34 -10.41
CA ILE A 13 -7.58 -35.10 -8.97
C ILE A 13 -6.28 -34.33 -8.76
N GLU A 14 -5.29 -34.52 -9.64
CA GLU A 14 -4.01 -33.80 -9.59
C GLU A 14 -4.17 -32.31 -9.97
N ASP A 15 -5.05 -32.00 -10.92
CA ASP A 15 -5.35 -30.62 -11.31
C ASP A 15 -6.09 -29.89 -10.19
N LEU A 16 -7.10 -30.54 -9.59
CA LEU A 16 -7.81 -30.01 -8.42
C LEU A 16 -6.87 -29.76 -7.22
N ARG A 17 -5.91 -30.66 -6.99
CA ARG A 17 -4.90 -30.49 -5.94
C ARG A 17 -4.01 -29.28 -6.22
N ARG A 18 -3.57 -29.10 -7.47
CA ARG A 18 -2.74 -27.96 -7.87
C ARG A 18 -3.49 -26.64 -7.70
N GLU A 19 -4.73 -26.56 -8.17
CA GLU A 19 -5.59 -25.38 -8.00
C GLU A 19 -5.81 -25.07 -6.52
N LEU A 20 -6.09 -26.09 -5.70
CA LEU A 20 -6.27 -25.93 -4.26
C LEU A 20 -5.00 -25.39 -3.59
N ASP A 21 -3.83 -25.91 -3.93
CA ASP A 21 -2.54 -25.44 -3.39
C ASP A 21 -2.26 -23.98 -3.77
N GLU A 22 -2.58 -23.57 -5.00
CA GLU A 22 -2.46 -22.18 -5.45
C GLU A 22 -3.38 -21.25 -4.66
N VAL A 23 -4.64 -21.64 -4.47
CA VAL A 23 -5.61 -20.89 -3.67
C VAL A 23 -5.16 -20.78 -2.22
N LEU A 24 -4.70 -21.88 -1.61
CA LEU A 24 -4.22 -21.90 -0.22
C LEU A 24 -3.01 -20.97 -0.05
N ARG A 25 -2.04 -21.01 -0.97
CA ARG A 25 -0.89 -20.09 -0.95
C ARG A 25 -1.32 -18.64 -1.07
N ALA A 26 -2.28 -18.33 -1.95
CA ALA A 26 -2.79 -16.97 -2.10
C ALA A 26 -3.51 -16.49 -0.83
N LEU A 27 -4.26 -17.38 -0.16
CA LEU A 27 -4.93 -17.09 1.11
C LEU A 27 -3.94 -16.87 2.25
N VAL A 28 -2.92 -17.71 2.38
CA VAL A 28 -1.86 -17.54 3.39
C VAL A 28 -1.17 -16.20 3.22
N GLY A 29 -0.73 -15.86 1.99
CA GLY A 29 -0.09 -14.57 1.72
C GLY A 29 -1.00 -13.37 2.01
N ARG A 30 -2.32 -13.50 1.80
CA ARG A 30 -3.29 -12.47 2.20
C ARG A 30 -3.40 -12.33 3.72
N ILE A 31 -3.44 -13.45 4.45
CA ILE A 31 -3.52 -13.46 5.92
C ILE A 31 -2.25 -12.83 6.51
N GLU A 32 -1.07 -13.18 6.01
CA GLU A 32 0.21 -12.59 6.41
C GLU A 32 0.24 -11.09 6.10
N GLY A 33 -0.17 -10.69 4.89
CA GLY A 33 -0.26 -9.28 4.52
C GLY A 33 -1.27 -8.46 5.35
N LEU A 34 -2.26 -9.12 5.97
CA LEU A 34 -3.18 -8.50 6.94
C LEU A 34 -2.58 -8.43 8.34
N LYS A 35 -1.87 -9.49 8.77
CA LYS A 35 -1.22 -9.55 10.09
C LYS A 35 -0.07 -8.57 10.23
N ASP A 36 0.80 -8.53 9.21
CA ASP A 36 2.07 -7.82 9.30
C ASP A 36 2.05 -6.48 8.55
N GLY A 37 0.99 -6.20 7.77
CA GLY A 37 0.91 -4.98 6.97
C GLY A 37 0.80 -3.68 7.78
N LEU A 38 0.50 -3.76 9.07
CA LEU A 38 0.47 -2.63 10.00
C LEU A 38 1.59 -2.71 11.06
N ASP A 39 2.56 -3.59 10.85
CA ASP A 39 3.75 -3.66 11.68
C ASP A 39 4.52 -2.31 11.60
N PRO A 40 4.97 -1.76 12.74
CA PRO A 40 5.62 -0.45 12.76
C PRO A 40 6.87 -0.35 11.89
N GLU A 41 7.64 -1.42 11.76
CA GLU A 41 8.83 -1.49 10.93
C GLU A 41 8.46 -1.47 9.44
N VAL A 42 7.38 -2.15 9.07
CA VAL A 42 6.82 -2.11 7.71
C VAL A 42 6.35 -0.69 7.38
N LEU A 43 5.58 -0.05 8.26
CA LEU A 43 5.12 1.33 8.05
C LEU A 43 6.29 2.32 7.99
N SER A 44 7.29 2.17 8.87
CA SER A 44 8.49 3.00 8.90
C SER A 44 9.31 2.90 7.61
N ARG A 45 9.41 1.69 7.02
CA ARG A 45 10.04 1.50 5.70
C ARG A 45 9.25 2.25 4.61
N TRP A 46 7.93 2.12 4.59
CA TRP A 46 7.12 2.77 3.56
C TRP A 46 7.11 4.30 3.69
N TYR A 47 7.05 4.83 4.91
CA TYR A 47 7.16 6.27 5.12
C TYR A 47 8.50 6.82 4.63
N ARG A 48 9.62 6.12 4.85
CA ARG A 48 10.93 6.52 4.33
C ARG A 48 11.00 6.49 2.80
N GLU A 49 10.45 5.45 2.18
CA GLU A 49 10.36 5.33 0.72
C GLU A 49 9.57 6.50 0.13
N ILE A 50 8.39 6.79 0.69
CA ILE A 50 7.50 7.87 0.27
C ILE A 50 8.17 9.23 0.45
N GLU A 51 8.78 9.49 1.61
CA GLU A 51 9.48 10.74 1.89
C GLU A 51 10.64 10.97 0.91
N GLY A 52 11.47 9.95 0.70
CA GLY A 52 12.60 10.01 -0.23
C GLY A 52 12.15 10.32 -1.65
N GLN A 53 11.13 9.61 -2.13
CA GLN A 53 10.58 9.81 -3.47
C GLN A 53 9.90 11.18 -3.64
N ALA A 54 9.15 11.63 -2.64
CA ALA A 54 8.52 12.94 -2.67
C ALA A 54 9.57 14.06 -2.72
N ARG A 55 10.67 13.93 -1.97
CA ARG A 55 11.81 14.86 -2.01
C ARG A 55 12.55 14.84 -3.35
N GLU A 56 12.72 13.67 -3.95
CA GLU A 56 13.38 13.55 -5.26
C GLU A 56 12.59 14.27 -6.36
N ARG A 57 11.26 14.09 -6.37
CA ARG A 57 10.34 14.70 -7.33
C ARG A 57 10.13 16.21 -7.10
N ALA A 58 10.32 16.68 -5.87
CA ALA A 58 10.11 18.08 -5.52
C ALA A 58 11.26 18.99 -6.02
N PRO A 59 10.95 20.24 -6.44
CA PRO A 59 11.94 21.29 -6.63
C PRO A 59 12.81 21.47 -5.39
N GLU A 60 14.08 21.88 -5.58
CA GLU A 60 15.09 21.96 -4.53
C GLU A 60 14.61 22.73 -3.27
N GLU A 61 13.95 23.87 -3.47
CA GLU A 61 13.39 24.72 -2.41
C GLU A 61 12.29 24.06 -1.55
N LEU A 62 11.67 22.98 -2.05
CA LEU A 62 10.60 22.24 -1.36
C LEU A 62 11.08 20.93 -0.72
N ARG A 63 12.28 20.44 -1.04
CA ARG A 63 12.78 19.14 -0.55
C ARG A 63 12.86 19.10 0.97
N GLU A 64 13.43 20.14 1.57
CA GLU A 64 13.53 20.27 3.03
C GLU A 64 12.19 20.55 3.71
N LYS A 65 11.14 20.83 2.92
CA LYS A 65 9.79 21.10 3.42
C LYS A 65 8.91 19.85 3.42
N ILE A 66 9.49 18.66 3.19
CA ILE A 66 8.83 17.35 3.29
C ILE A 66 9.62 16.55 4.30
N ASN A 67 9.02 16.11 5.40
CA ASN A 67 9.69 15.30 6.41
C ASN A 67 8.68 14.41 7.15
N VAL A 68 9.06 13.18 7.47
CA VAL A 68 8.26 12.29 8.32
C VAL A 68 9.04 11.92 9.57
N ILE A 69 8.44 12.13 10.74
CA ILE A 69 9.05 11.85 12.03
C ILE A 69 8.23 10.75 12.73
N GLN A 70 8.84 9.59 12.91
CA GLN A 70 8.29 8.54 13.77
C GLN A 70 8.55 8.90 15.25
N ASP A 71 7.55 8.75 16.09
CA ASP A 71 7.68 8.93 17.54
C ASP A 71 8.48 7.76 18.13
N PRO A 72 9.55 8.02 18.91
CA PRO A 72 10.42 6.97 19.42
C PRO A 72 9.75 6.10 20.50
N ASP A 73 8.77 6.63 21.24
CA ASP A 73 8.07 5.92 22.31
C ASP A 73 6.75 5.31 21.81
N LEU A 74 6.22 5.82 20.70
CA LEU A 74 4.98 5.37 20.07
C LEU A 74 5.26 4.94 18.62
N PRO A 75 5.67 3.69 18.38
CA PRO A 75 6.17 3.26 17.07
C PRO A 75 5.13 3.35 15.94
N MET A 76 3.84 3.40 16.26
CA MET A 76 2.75 3.61 15.31
C MET A 76 2.42 5.09 15.02
N ARG A 77 3.06 6.03 15.71
CA ARG A 77 2.77 7.46 15.62
C ARG A 77 3.77 8.13 14.68
N PHE A 78 3.26 8.65 13.58
CA PHE A 78 4.04 9.38 12.57
C PHE A 78 3.55 10.82 12.48
N ARG A 79 4.48 11.76 12.42
CA ARG A 79 4.22 13.18 12.15
C ARG A 79 4.73 13.52 10.76
N ILE A 80 3.82 13.96 9.90
CA ILE A 80 4.11 14.39 8.54
C ILE A 80 4.19 15.90 8.53
N HIS A 81 5.34 16.44 8.11
CA HIS A 81 5.56 17.86 7.91
C HIS A 81 5.73 18.11 6.42
N ALA A 82 4.74 18.79 5.81
CA ALA A 82 4.77 19.19 4.41
C ALA A 82 4.35 20.65 4.29
N SER A 83 5.12 21.47 3.56
CA SER A 83 4.58 22.78 3.15
C SER A 83 3.40 22.59 2.18
N ARG A 84 2.50 23.57 2.12
CA ARG A 84 1.33 23.52 1.23
C ARG A 84 1.70 23.24 -0.23
N ARG A 85 2.80 23.83 -0.72
CA ARG A 85 3.33 23.60 -2.09
C ARG A 85 3.94 22.22 -2.27
N ALA A 86 4.36 21.58 -1.19
CA ALA A 86 4.99 20.26 -1.21
C ALA A 86 3.98 19.10 -1.12
N VAL A 87 2.74 19.36 -0.66
CA VAL A 87 1.68 18.35 -0.53
C VAL A 87 1.44 17.54 -1.81
N PRO A 88 1.36 18.13 -3.02
CA PRO A 88 1.12 17.35 -4.24
C PRO A 88 2.21 16.29 -4.51
N PHE A 89 3.48 16.60 -4.21
CA PHE A 89 4.59 15.65 -4.38
C PHE A 89 4.52 14.50 -3.38
N LEU A 90 4.07 14.79 -2.16
CA LEU A 90 3.88 13.77 -1.14
C LEU A 90 2.74 12.81 -1.52
N VAL A 91 1.61 13.33 -2.00
CA VAL A 91 0.47 12.51 -2.43
C VAL A 91 0.83 11.66 -3.65
N ASP A 92 1.47 12.25 -4.66
CA ASP A 92 1.94 11.53 -5.85
C ASP A 92 2.94 10.40 -5.49
N ALA A 93 3.80 10.61 -4.48
CA ALA A 93 4.67 9.56 -3.96
C ALA A 93 3.87 8.44 -3.27
N ILE A 94 2.85 8.76 -2.47
CA ILE A 94 1.94 7.77 -1.86
C ILE A 94 1.26 6.94 -2.94
N GLU A 95 0.55 7.60 -3.87
CA GLU A 95 -0.24 6.95 -4.92
C GLU A 95 0.62 5.99 -5.77
N SER A 96 1.82 6.42 -6.14
CA SER A 96 2.73 5.60 -6.96
C SER A 96 3.26 4.35 -6.24
N ASN A 97 3.22 4.30 -4.91
CA ASN A 97 3.63 3.13 -4.12
C ASN A 97 2.47 2.21 -3.72
N LEU A 98 1.21 2.69 -3.72
CA LEU A 98 0.05 1.88 -3.32
C LEU A 98 -0.02 0.49 -3.99
N PRO A 99 0.23 0.32 -5.30
CA PRO A 99 0.16 -1.00 -5.94
C PRO A 99 1.17 -2.02 -5.39
N ARG A 100 2.31 -1.55 -4.88
CA ARG A 100 3.40 -2.38 -4.33
C ARG A 100 3.17 -2.77 -2.86
N MET A 101 2.22 -2.15 -2.18
CA MET A 101 1.97 -2.38 -0.76
C MET A 101 1.08 -3.63 -0.53
N PRO A 102 1.32 -4.39 0.57
CA PRO A 102 0.35 -5.35 1.09
C PRO A 102 -0.99 -4.69 1.38
N LEU A 103 -2.07 -5.47 1.41
CA LEU A 103 -3.43 -4.94 1.49
C LEU A 103 -3.64 -4.00 2.69
N ALA A 104 -3.27 -4.43 3.91
CA ALA A 104 -3.47 -3.61 5.10
C ALA A 104 -2.63 -2.32 5.06
N THR A 105 -1.37 -2.42 4.61
CA THR A 105 -0.49 -1.26 4.41
C THR A 105 -1.06 -0.28 3.39
N ARG A 106 -1.59 -0.79 2.27
CA ARG A 106 -2.21 0.02 1.23
C ARG A 106 -3.40 0.79 1.76
N ILE A 107 -4.29 0.13 2.51
CA ILE A 107 -5.44 0.77 3.15
C ILE A 107 -5.00 1.85 4.12
N TYR A 108 -3.98 1.58 4.94
CA TYR A 108 -3.39 2.56 5.84
C TYR A 108 -2.94 3.81 5.08
N PHE A 109 -2.17 3.67 3.99
CA PHE A 109 -1.67 4.82 3.24
C PHE A 109 -2.75 5.56 2.44
N MET A 110 -3.81 4.88 1.98
CA MET A 110 -5.00 5.57 1.44
C MET A 110 -5.68 6.46 2.48
N LEU A 111 -5.76 6.01 3.74
CA LEU A 111 -6.29 6.83 4.84
C LEU A 111 -5.36 8.00 5.16
N VAL A 112 -4.04 7.79 5.18
CA VAL A 112 -3.04 8.86 5.35
C VAL A 112 -3.19 9.92 4.27
N GLU A 113 -3.30 9.52 3.00
CA GLU A 113 -3.53 10.42 1.87
C GLU A 113 -4.83 11.24 2.05
N SER A 114 -5.93 10.59 2.43
CA SER A 114 -7.20 11.27 2.71
C SER A 114 -7.05 12.32 3.81
N LEU A 115 -6.37 12.00 4.91
CA LEU A 115 -6.12 12.92 6.02
C LEU A 115 -5.25 14.11 5.60
N ILE A 116 -4.23 13.89 4.76
CA ILE A 116 -3.41 14.96 4.17
C ILE A 116 -4.30 15.91 3.37
N TRP A 117 -5.21 15.39 2.54
CA TRP A 117 -6.12 16.21 1.77
C TRP A 117 -7.12 17.00 2.62
N GLU A 118 -7.62 16.41 3.70
CA GLU A 118 -8.49 17.12 4.64
C GLU A 118 -7.78 18.31 5.29
N GLU A 119 -6.55 18.11 5.78
CA GLU A 119 -5.75 19.19 6.38
C GLU A 119 -5.35 20.26 5.35
N TYR A 120 -5.02 19.85 4.12
CA TYR A 120 -4.73 20.76 3.01
C TYR A 120 -5.93 21.66 2.68
N LYS A 121 -7.16 21.13 2.75
CA LYS A 121 -8.40 21.88 2.51
C LYS A 121 -8.78 22.81 3.66
N LYS A 122 -8.54 22.41 4.92
CA LYS A 122 -8.82 23.23 6.11
C LYS A 122 -7.92 24.46 6.19
N SER A 123 -6.70 24.36 5.68
CA SER A 123 -5.71 25.45 5.65
C SER A 123 -5.95 26.46 4.51
N ARG A 124 -7.20 26.61 4.05
CA ARG A 124 -7.61 27.47 2.94
C ARG A 124 -8.26 28.76 3.43
#